data_AF-A0A3M1PKL5-F1
#
_entry.id   AF-A0A3M1PKL5-F1
#
_cell.length_a   1.000
_cell.length_b   1.000
_cell.length_c   1.000
_cell.angle_alpha   90.00
_cell.angle_beta   90.00
_cell.angle_gamma   90.00
#
_symmetry.space_group_name_H-M   'P 1'
#
loop_
_entity.id
_entity.type
_entity.pdbx_description
1 polymer ?
#
loop_
_entity_poly.entity_id
_entity_poly.type
_entity_poly.pdbx_seq_one_letter_code
_entity_poly.pdbx_strand_id
1 'polypeptide(L)'
;MSNGLLKQALQAIRPEPRLRRSNLPRRSAPRGAGRYRTPHRVNQWFKWLSPGLSVKRWLFITVGGCVLLLLGIAIWSRQTPIYRLGQLISDVLEVVTRIVPNYISGPIVMLLGLLLVLWSQTRSLGSITEVLMPGEEEELVDRLMAHRRLHRGPRIVVLGGGTGLSTLLRGLKHYSANITAIVTVADDGGSSGRLRREIGVLPPGDIRNCLAALADEEKLLTELFKYRFKAGDGLVGHSFGNLFLTAMSEVAGDLEQAIAASSKVLAVRGQVLPATLSDVCLWADLADGRHIKGESNITEAQGKIVQIGCTPANPPALPRALAAIEEADYIIMG
;
A
#
# COMPACT_ATOMS: atom_id res chain seq x y z
N MET A 1 -39.97 17.51 39.17
CA MET A 1 -38.96 18.35 38.49
C MET A 1 -38.25 17.60 37.35
N SER A 2 -38.99 16.99 36.40
CA SER A 2 -38.40 16.06 35.41
C SER A 2 -38.69 16.39 33.92
N ASN A 3 -39.34 17.51 33.61
CA ASN A 3 -39.71 17.86 32.23
C ASN A 3 -38.83 18.98 31.60
N GLY A 4 -37.85 19.51 32.35
CA GLY A 4 -36.93 20.55 31.85
C GLY A 4 -35.74 20.00 31.06
N LEU A 5 -35.14 18.89 31.53
CA LEU A 5 -33.93 18.32 30.93
C LEU A 5 -34.20 17.62 29.58
N LEU A 6 -35.37 16.99 29.42
CA LEU A 6 -35.74 16.34 28.15
C LEU A 6 -36.00 17.36 27.02
N LYS A 7 -36.50 18.55 27.36
CA LYS A 7 -36.69 19.65 26.38
C LYS A 7 -35.37 20.27 25.92
N GLN A 8 -34.36 20.32 26.79
CA GLN A 8 -33.02 20.78 26.42
C GLN A 8 -32.28 19.76 25.56
N ALA A 9 -32.42 18.45 25.82
CA ALA A 9 -31.82 17.39 25.01
C ALA A 9 -32.40 17.33 23.58
N LEU A 10 -33.70 17.59 23.41
CA LEU A 10 -34.36 17.60 22.10
C LEU A 10 -34.08 18.86 21.25
N GLN A 11 -33.63 19.97 21.87
CA GLN A 11 -33.21 21.17 21.13
C GLN A 11 -31.80 21.05 20.54
N ALA A 12 -30.94 20.17 21.06
CA ALA A 12 -29.59 19.93 20.55
C ALA A 12 -29.54 19.04 19.29
N ILE A 13 -30.66 18.42 18.88
CA ILE A 13 -30.75 17.47 17.76
C ILE A 13 -31.47 18.10 16.54
N ARG A 14 -31.60 19.43 16.47
CA ARG A 14 -32.10 20.08 15.25
C ARG A 14 -30.98 20.17 14.21
N PRO A 15 -31.18 19.68 12.98
CA PRO A 15 -30.20 19.86 11.92
C PRO A 15 -30.11 21.34 11.55
N GLU A 16 -28.90 21.91 11.54
CA GLU A 16 -28.69 23.29 11.13
C GLU A 16 -29.18 23.54 9.69
N PRO A 17 -29.76 24.72 9.40
CA PRO A 17 -30.14 25.07 8.04
C PRO A 17 -28.90 25.21 7.16
N ARG A 18 -28.91 24.51 6.02
CA ARG A 18 -27.89 24.56 4.97
C ARG A 18 -27.48 26.01 4.67
N LEU A 19 -26.27 26.38 5.08
CA LEU A 19 -25.63 27.63 4.69
C LEU A 19 -25.51 27.69 3.16
N ARG A 20 -26.15 28.72 2.57
CA ARG A 20 -26.02 29.12 1.16
C ARG A 20 -24.54 29.28 0.82
N ARG A 21 -24.02 28.40 -0.05
CA ARG A 21 -22.74 28.58 -0.74
C ARG A 21 -22.85 29.73 -1.74
N SER A 22 -22.67 30.95 -1.26
CA SER A 22 -22.39 32.10 -2.12
C SER A 22 -21.45 33.04 -1.37
N ASN A 23 -20.25 33.24 -1.93
CA ASN A 23 -19.22 34.22 -1.56
C ASN A 23 -18.11 33.75 -0.62
N LEU A 24 -17.31 32.78 -1.07
CA LEU A 24 -15.90 32.68 -0.66
C LEU A 24 -14.99 33.25 -1.76
N PRO A 25 -14.01 34.11 -1.42
CA PRO A 25 -13.09 34.67 -2.40
C PRO A 25 -12.22 33.56 -3.02
N ARG A 26 -12.11 33.55 -4.35
CA ARG A 26 -11.23 32.64 -5.11
C ARG A 26 -9.79 32.82 -4.66
N ARG A 27 -9.31 31.95 -3.78
CA ARG A 27 -7.86 31.79 -3.54
C ARG A 27 -7.22 31.23 -4.80
N SER A 28 -6.28 31.99 -5.34
CA SER A 28 -5.38 31.59 -6.42
C SER A 28 -4.64 30.31 -6.04
N ALA A 29 -4.78 29.29 -6.88
CA ALA A 29 -4.00 28.06 -6.79
C ALA A 29 -2.50 28.37 -7.02
N PRO A 30 -1.58 27.67 -6.33
CA PRO A 30 -0.15 27.85 -6.55
C PRO A 30 0.22 27.44 -7.98
N ARG A 31 0.81 28.39 -8.73
CA ARG A 31 1.44 28.14 -10.03
C ARG A 31 2.70 27.30 -9.78
N GLY A 32 2.66 26.02 -10.11
CA GLY A 32 3.84 25.16 -10.01
C GLY A 32 3.54 23.67 -9.90
N ALA A 33 2.73 23.13 -10.81
CA ALA A 33 2.67 21.69 -11.02
C ALA A 33 2.95 21.44 -12.50
N GLY A 34 4.17 20.96 -12.78
CA GLY A 34 4.59 20.59 -14.12
C GLY A 34 3.61 19.58 -14.71
N ARG A 35 3.02 19.95 -15.85
CA ARG A 35 2.32 19.01 -16.72
C ARG A 35 3.33 17.96 -17.17
N TYR A 36 3.35 16.82 -16.50
CA TYR A 36 3.88 15.60 -17.10
C TYR A 36 3.00 15.28 -18.30
N ARG A 37 3.46 15.68 -19.49
CA ARG A 37 2.97 15.13 -20.76
C ARG A 37 3.32 13.64 -20.75
N THR A 38 2.34 12.77 -20.55
CA THR A 38 2.48 11.34 -20.80
C THR A 38 2.63 11.13 -22.31
N PRO A 39 3.74 10.55 -22.80
CA PRO A 39 3.86 10.22 -24.20
C PRO A 39 3.13 8.90 -24.49
N HIS A 40 2.51 8.84 -25.67
CA HIS A 40 1.99 7.66 -26.36
C HIS A 40 1.14 6.65 -25.56
N ARG A 41 -0.17 6.67 -25.84
CA ARG A 41 -1.08 5.52 -25.68
C ARG A 41 -0.54 4.34 -26.51
N VAL A 42 0.39 3.57 -25.94
CA VAL A 42 0.67 2.21 -26.42
C VAL A 42 -0.61 1.41 -26.19
N ASN A 43 -1.08 0.71 -27.22
CA ASN A 43 -2.34 -0.03 -27.18
C ASN A 43 -2.42 -0.88 -25.90
N GLN A 44 -3.46 -0.68 -25.08
CA GLN A 44 -3.62 -1.21 -23.72
C GLN A 44 -3.43 -2.74 -23.64
N TRP A 45 -3.73 -3.43 -24.73
CA TRP A 45 -3.51 -4.86 -24.95
C TRP A 45 -2.05 -5.29 -24.85
N PHE A 46 -1.10 -4.47 -25.30
CA PHE A 46 0.32 -4.80 -25.23
C PHE A 46 0.87 -4.77 -23.80
N LYS A 47 0.23 -4.05 -22.85
CA LYS A 47 0.62 -4.06 -21.43
C LYS A 47 0.39 -5.43 -20.78
N TRP A 48 -0.68 -6.14 -21.15
CA TRP A 48 -0.94 -7.53 -20.74
C TRP A 48 0.05 -8.53 -21.37
N LEU A 49 0.57 -8.17 -22.55
CA LEU A 49 1.65 -8.85 -23.24
C LEU A 49 3.05 -8.33 -22.82
N SER A 50 3.19 -7.64 -21.69
CA SER A 50 4.51 -7.24 -21.19
C SER A 50 5.28 -8.46 -20.61
N PRO A 51 6.62 -8.50 -20.71
CA PRO A 51 7.42 -9.56 -20.11
C PRO A 51 7.34 -9.49 -18.57
N GLY A 52 6.85 -10.57 -17.93
CA GLY A 52 6.74 -10.68 -16.47
C GLY A 52 5.37 -11.11 -15.95
N LEU A 53 4.30 -10.96 -16.74
CA LEU A 53 2.98 -11.50 -16.47
C LEU A 53 2.86 -12.91 -17.09
N SER A 54 2.48 -13.91 -16.28
CA SER A 54 2.37 -15.32 -16.71
C SER A 54 1.21 -15.58 -17.68
N VAL A 55 0.38 -14.57 -17.95
CA VAL A 55 -0.82 -14.63 -18.81
C VAL A 55 -0.49 -15.18 -20.20
N LYS A 56 0.67 -14.85 -20.76
CA LYS A 56 1.10 -15.34 -22.08
C LYS A 56 1.14 -16.87 -22.16
N ARG A 57 1.70 -17.53 -21.14
CA ARG A 57 1.86 -18.99 -21.14
C ARG A 57 0.50 -19.68 -21.13
N TRP A 58 -0.42 -19.18 -20.31
CA TRP A 58 -1.77 -19.72 -20.22
C TRP A 58 -2.60 -19.43 -21.47
N LEU A 59 -2.44 -18.26 -22.10
CA LEU A 59 -3.11 -17.93 -23.36
C LEU A 59 -2.73 -18.94 -24.48
N PHE A 60 -1.45 -19.25 -24.61
CA PHE A 60 -1.00 -20.27 -25.58
C PHE A 60 -1.55 -21.66 -25.28
N ILE A 61 -1.64 -22.04 -24.00
CA ILE A 61 -2.22 -23.32 -23.58
C ILE A 61 -3.71 -23.37 -23.89
N THR A 62 -4.47 -22.30 -23.61
CA THR A 62 -5.91 -22.24 -23.90
C THR A 62 -6.17 -22.30 -25.41
N VAL A 63 -5.43 -21.54 -26.21
CA VAL A 63 -5.55 -21.55 -27.67
C VAL A 63 -5.21 -22.95 -28.22
N GLY A 64 -4.11 -23.54 -27.76
CA GLY A 64 -3.73 -24.91 -28.12
C GLY A 64 -4.79 -25.95 -27.71
N GLY A 65 -5.38 -25.81 -26.53
CA GLY A 65 -6.46 -26.65 -26.03
C GLY A 65 -7.73 -26.55 -26.88
N CYS A 66 -8.15 -25.33 -27.26
CA CYS A 66 -9.28 -25.14 -28.16
C CYS A 66 -9.05 -25.78 -29.54
N VAL A 67 -7.84 -25.63 -30.09
CA VAL A 67 -7.47 -26.27 -31.37
C VAL A 67 -7.54 -27.80 -31.26
N LEU A 68 -6.97 -28.37 -30.21
CA LEU A 68 -7.00 -29.81 -29.96
C LEU A 68 -8.43 -30.33 -29.73
N LEU A 69 -9.27 -29.56 -29.04
CA LEU A 69 -10.66 -29.92 -28.76
C LEU A 69 -11.51 -29.88 -30.04
N LEU A 70 -11.32 -28.87 -30.88
CA LEU A 70 -11.94 -28.79 -32.21
C LEU A 70 -11.49 -29.95 -33.12
N LEU A 71 -10.20 -30.27 -33.13
CA LEU A 71 -9.66 -31.44 -33.84
C LEU A 71 -10.23 -32.76 -33.31
N GLY A 72 -10.32 -32.91 -31.99
CA GLY A 72 -10.87 -34.10 -31.33
C GLY A 72 -12.35 -34.30 -31.65
N ILE A 73 -13.15 -33.23 -31.62
CA ILE A 73 -14.57 -33.27 -32.03
C ILE A 73 -14.69 -33.62 -33.51
N ALA A 74 -13.85 -33.03 -34.37
CA ALA A 74 -13.84 -33.32 -35.80
C ALA A 74 -13.53 -34.80 -36.10
N ILE A 75 -12.58 -35.40 -35.39
CA ILE A 75 -12.21 -36.82 -35.52
C ILE A 75 -13.30 -37.73 -34.93
N TRP A 76 -13.85 -37.39 -33.76
CA TRP A 76 -14.87 -38.18 -33.07
C TRP A 76 -16.19 -38.21 -33.84
N SER A 77 -16.57 -37.11 -34.48
CA SER A 77 -17.87 -36.93 -35.13
C SER A 77 -18.11 -37.81 -36.37
N ARG A 78 -17.17 -38.67 -36.80
CA ARG A 78 -17.25 -39.57 -37.98
C ARG A 78 -18.35 -39.16 -38.97
N GLN A 79 -18.14 -38.02 -39.63
CA GLN A 79 -18.82 -37.50 -40.82
C GLN A 79 -20.37 -37.59 -40.95
N THR A 80 -21.18 -37.64 -39.89
CA THR A 80 -22.65 -37.67 -40.05
C THR A 80 -23.37 -36.31 -39.89
N PRO A 81 -22.98 -35.41 -38.95
CA PRO A 81 -23.63 -34.09 -38.82
C PRO A 81 -23.04 -33.03 -39.76
N ILE A 82 -21.75 -33.15 -40.10
CA ILE A 82 -21.02 -32.23 -41.00
C ILE A 82 -21.59 -32.27 -42.41
N TYR A 83 -22.03 -33.45 -42.88
CA TYR A 83 -22.61 -33.60 -44.21
C TYR A 83 -23.99 -32.93 -44.33
N ARG A 84 -24.83 -33.04 -43.28
CA ARG A 84 -26.15 -32.39 -43.24
C ARG A 84 -26.06 -30.87 -43.11
N LEU A 85 -25.12 -30.38 -42.28
CA LEU A 85 -24.86 -28.94 -42.19
C LEU A 85 -24.22 -28.41 -43.48
N GLY A 86 -23.33 -29.18 -44.10
CA GLY A 86 -22.74 -28.89 -45.40
C GLY A 86 -23.77 -28.83 -46.53
N GLN A 87 -24.75 -29.74 -46.54
CA GLN A 87 -25.88 -29.69 -47.48
C GLN A 87 -26.72 -28.44 -47.29
N LEU A 88 -27.08 -28.08 -46.06
CA LEU A 88 -27.88 -26.88 -45.79
C LEU A 88 -27.12 -25.58 -46.16
N ILE A 89 -25.81 -25.55 -45.93
CA ILE A 89 -24.94 -24.43 -46.38
C ILE A 89 -24.82 -24.42 -47.91
N SER A 90 -24.68 -25.57 -48.55
CA SER A 90 -24.59 -25.71 -50.01
C SER A 90 -25.88 -25.24 -50.70
N ASP A 91 -27.04 -25.62 -50.18
CA ASP A 91 -28.35 -25.21 -50.73
C ASP A 91 -28.54 -23.68 -50.65
N VAL A 92 -28.12 -23.07 -49.53
CA VAL A 92 -28.14 -21.61 -49.35
C VAL A 92 -27.11 -20.92 -50.27
N LEU A 93 -25.91 -21.49 -50.42
CA LEU A 93 -24.89 -20.98 -51.34
C LEU A 93 -25.36 -21.07 -52.78
N GLU A 94 -26.02 -22.15 -53.17
CA GLU A 94 -26.49 -22.39 -54.54
C GLU A 94 -27.58 -21.37 -54.94
N VAL A 95 -28.47 -21.01 -54.02
CA VAL A 95 -29.44 -19.90 -54.21
C VAL A 95 -28.75 -18.55 -54.39
N VAL A 96 -27.69 -18.28 -53.60
CA VAL A 96 -26.95 -17.00 -53.66
C VAL A 96 -26.08 -16.90 -54.92
N THR A 97 -25.43 -18.00 -55.32
CA THR A 97 -24.59 -18.09 -56.53
C THR A 97 -25.39 -18.02 -57.83
N ARG A 98 -26.72 -18.30 -57.79
CA ARG A 98 -27.64 -18.10 -58.92
C ARG A 98 -27.94 -16.63 -59.21
N ILE A 99 -27.75 -15.75 -58.22
CA ILE A 99 -28.00 -14.30 -58.32
C ILE A 99 -26.71 -13.52 -58.59
N VAL A 100 -25.56 -13.99 -58.05
CA VAL A 100 -24.27 -13.30 -58.17
C VAL A 100 -23.15 -14.30 -58.55
N PRO A 101 -22.36 -14.05 -59.61
CA PRO A 101 -21.27 -14.93 -60.04
C PRO A 101 -20.24 -15.24 -58.94
N ASN A 102 -19.75 -16.48 -58.93
CA ASN A 102 -18.88 -17.04 -57.88
C ASN A 102 -17.56 -16.28 -57.64
N TYR A 103 -17.03 -15.61 -58.67
CA TYR A 103 -15.80 -14.83 -58.55
C TYR A 103 -15.99 -13.49 -57.81
N ILE A 104 -17.24 -13.02 -57.66
CA ILE A 104 -17.60 -11.78 -56.98
C ILE A 104 -18.12 -12.08 -55.57
N SER A 105 -18.96 -13.11 -55.42
CA SER A 105 -19.59 -13.45 -54.15
C SER A 105 -18.57 -13.94 -53.10
N GLY A 106 -17.55 -14.70 -53.51
CA GLY A 106 -16.50 -15.20 -52.62
C GLY A 106 -15.73 -14.08 -51.90
N PRO A 107 -15.09 -13.14 -52.64
CA PRO A 107 -14.37 -12.03 -52.04
C PRO A 107 -15.27 -11.12 -51.17
N ILE A 108 -16.51 -10.86 -51.58
CA ILE A 108 -17.45 -10.03 -50.82
C ILE A 108 -17.81 -10.67 -49.49
N VAL A 109 -18.13 -11.98 -49.49
CA VAL A 109 -18.45 -12.71 -48.25
C VAL A 109 -17.23 -12.79 -47.33
N MET A 110 -16.03 -12.96 -47.90
CA MET A 110 -14.79 -12.98 -47.12
C MET A 110 -14.48 -11.61 -46.48
N LEU A 111 -14.71 -10.52 -47.21
CA LEU A 111 -14.50 -9.15 -46.72
C LEU A 111 -15.57 -8.76 -45.70
N LEU A 112 -16.83 -9.13 -45.93
CA LEU A 112 -17.94 -8.96 -44.99
C LEU A 112 -17.71 -9.78 -43.71
N GLY A 113 -17.24 -11.03 -43.83
CA GLY A 113 -16.88 -11.89 -42.71
C GLY A 113 -15.73 -11.31 -41.89
N LEU A 114 -14.68 -10.81 -42.55
CA LEU A 114 -13.57 -10.12 -41.88
C LEU A 114 -14.05 -8.86 -41.16
N LEU A 115 -14.89 -8.05 -41.80
CA LEU A 115 -15.48 -6.85 -41.18
C LEU A 115 -16.38 -7.20 -40.00
N LEU A 116 -17.18 -8.26 -40.07
CA LEU A 116 -18.02 -8.73 -38.97
C LEU A 116 -17.21 -9.29 -37.82
N VAL A 117 -16.12 -10.02 -38.08
CA VAL A 117 -15.20 -10.50 -37.05
C VAL A 117 -14.50 -9.33 -36.36
N LEU A 118 -14.01 -8.36 -37.13
CA LEU A 118 -13.40 -7.14 -36.58
C LEU A 118 -14.43 -6.32 -35.79
N TRP A 119 -15.64 -6.12 -36.33
CA TRP A 119 -16.73 -5.41 -35.66
C TRP A 119 -17.18 -6.11 -34.36
N SER A 120 -17.32 -7.44 -34.40
CA SER A 120 -17.66 -8.27 -33.23
C SER A 120 -16.60 -8.15 -32.14
N GLN A 121 -15.32 -8.34 -32.48
CA GLN A 121 -14.22 -8.21 -31.53
C GLN A 121 -14.13 -6.80 -30.93
N THR A 122 -14.31 -5.75 -31.74
CA THR A 122 -14.28 -4.37 -31.24
C THR A 122 -15.47 -4.04 -30.32
N ARG A 123 -16.62 -4.70 -30.49
CA ARG A 123 -17.84 -4.40 -29.74
C ARG A 123 -18.06 -5.30 -28.52
N SER A 124 -17.64 -6.57 -28.55
CA SER A 124 -17.73 -7.47 -27.39
C SER A 124 -16.81 -7.02 -26.26
N LEU A 125 -15.71 -6.36 -26.60
CA LEU A 125 -14.81 -5.77 -25.62
C LEU A 125 -15.42 -4.54 -24.96
N GLY A 126 -16.19 -3.72 -25.69
CA GLY A 126 -16.87 -2.54 -25.12
C GLY A 126 -18.03 -2.88 -24.18
N SER A 127 -18.79 -3.95 -24.46
CA SER A 127 -19.99 -4.29 -23.69
C SER A 127 -19.71 -4.99 -22.36
N ILE A 128 -18.54 -5.62 -22.20
CA ILE A 128 -18.13 -6.25 -20.94
C ILE A 128 -17.48 -5.21 -20.00
N THR A 129 -16.80 -4.21 -20.56
CA THR A 129 -16.08 -3.17 -19.79
C THR A 129 -16.99 -2.08 -19.22
N GLU A 130 -18.14 -1.82 -19.84
CA GLU A 130 -19.02 -0.71 -19.42
C GLU A 130 -19.95 -1.07 -18.25
N VAL A 131 -20.22 -2.37 -18.04
CA VAL A 131 -21.17 -2.84 -17.01
C VAL A 131 -20.46 -3.33 -15.74
N LEU A 132 -19.15 -3.62 -15.77
CA LEU A 132 -18.45 -4.17 -14.60
C LEU A 132 -17.55 -3.19 -13.82
N MET A 133 -16.91 -2.16 -14.41
CA MET A 133 -16.07 -1.19 -13.65
C MET A 133 -15.63 0.01 -14.53
N PRO A 134 -16.20 1.22 -14.38
CA PRO A 134 -15.72 2.41 -15.08
C PRO A 134 -14.44 2.93 -14.42
N GLY A 135 -13.26 2.61 -14.97
CA GLY A 135 -12.01 3.33 -14.70
C GLY A 135 -10.95 2.67 -13.79
N GLU A 136 -11.16 1.46 -13.28
CA GLU A 136 -10.23 0.83 -12.31
C GLU A 136 -9.18 -0.12 -12.92
N GLU A 137 -9.30 -0.54 -14.19
CA GLU A 137 -8.39 -1.56 -14.75
C GLU A 137 -6.94 -1.08 -14.91
N GLU A 138 -6.73 0.18 -15.31
CA GLU A 138 -5.39 0.74 -15.45
C GLU A 138 -4.73 0.91 -14.07
N GLU A 139 -5.52 1.29 -13.07
CA GLU A 139 -5.08 1.41 -11.68
C GLU A 139 -4.78 0.04 -11.05
N LEU A 140 -5.57 -0.99 -11.33
CA LEU A 140 -5.36 -2.33 -10.76
C LEU A 140 -4.11 -3.00 -11.34
N VAL A 141 -3.90 -2.92 -12.65
CA VAL A 141 -2.71 -3.48 -13.30
C VAL A 141 -1.46 -2.74 -12.85
N ASP A 142 -1.50 -1.41 -12.76
CA ASP A 142 -0.38 -0.62 -12.27
C ASP A 142 -0.09 -0.91 -10.79
N ARG A 143 -1.12 -1.08 -9.94
CA ARG A 143 -0.98 -1.51 -8.55
C ARG A 143 -0.38 -2.91 -8.43
N LEU A 144 -0.81 -3.88 -9.25
CA LEU A 144 -0.27 -5.24 -9.25
C LEU A 144 1.19 -5.28 -9.74
N MET A 145 1.54 -4.51 -10.77
CA MET A 145 2.91 -4.39 -11.26
C MET A 145 3.81 -3.70 -10.23
N ALA A 146 3.34 -2.60 -9.62
CA ALA A 146 4.04 -1.91 -8.55
C ALA A 146 4.26 -2.84 -7.35
N HIS A 147 3.23 -3.59 -6.94
CA HIS A 147 3.33 -4.55 -5.86
C HIS A 147 4.40 -5.62 -6.12
N ARG A 148 4.42 -6.25 -7.31
CA ARG A 148 5.49 -7.20 -7.68
C ARG A 148 6.87 -6.57 -7.71
N ARG A 149 6.99 -5.34 -8.23
CA ARG A 149 8.27 -4.63 -8.32
C ARG A 149 8.82 -4.35 -6.92
N LEU A 150 7.99 -3.88 -6.01
CA LEU A 150 8.37 -3.56 -4.62
C LEU A 150 8.82 -4.81 -3.85
N HIS A 151 8.12 -5.94 -4.01
CA HIS A 151 8.50 -7.20 -3.36
C HIS A 151 9.79 -7.83 -3.91
N ARG A 152 10.19 -7.48 -5.14
CA ARG A 152 11.50 -7.81 -5.73
C ARG A 152 12.56 -6.74 -5.49
N GLY A 153 12.23 -5.69 -4.74
CA GLY A 153 13.15 -4.62 -4.39
C GLY A 153 14.27 -5.12 -3.47
N PRO A 154 15.36 -4.34 -3.34
CA PRO A 154 16.48 -4.69 -2.48
C PRO A 154 16.07 -4.72 -1.00
N ARG A 155 16.78 -5.52 -0.20
CA ARG A 155 16.68 -5.58 1.25
C ARG A 155 17.41 -4.40 1.85
N ILE A 156 16.66 -3.45 2.40
CA ILE A 156 17.22 -2.21 2.95
C ILE A 156 17.03 -2.20 4.46
N VAL A 157 18.12 -2.15 5.20
CA VAL A 157 18.11 -1.89 6.64
C VAL A 157 18.35 -0.41 6.88
N VAL A 158 17.52 0.19 7.74
CA VAL A 158 17.68 1.58 8.17
C VAL A 158 17.81 1.61 9.69
N LEU A 159 18.91 2.17 10.19
CA LEU A 159 19.21 2.31 11.61
C LEU A 159 18.98 3.76 12.01
N GLY A 160 18.22 4.02 13.08
CA GLY A 160 18.04 5.38 13.56
C GLY A 160 16.92 5.58 14.57
N GLY A 161 16.39 6.80 14.60
CA GLY A 161 15.26 7.22 15.43
C GLY A 161 14.60 8.50 14.94
N GLY A 162 13.65 8.99 15.72
CA GLY A 162 13.01 10.29 15.52
C GLY A 162 12.32 10.52 14.17
N THR A 163 12.27 11.79 13.79
CA THR A 163 11.55 12.26 12.60
C THR A 163 12.33 12.05 11.30
N GLY A 164 13.67 12.08 11.36
CA GLY A 164 14.56 11.84 10.22
C GLY A 164 14.34 10.47 9.60
N LEU A 165 14.43 9.43 10.43
CA LEU A 165 14.15 8.05 10.05
C LEU A 165 12.74 7.92 9.46
N SER A 166 11.72 8.44 10.14
CA SER A 166 10.34 8.35 9.68
C SER A 166 10.10 9.03 8.32
N THR A 167 10.83 10.11 8.03
CA THR A 167 10.73 10.83 6.74
C THR A 167 11.40 10.03 5.63
N LEU A 168 12.57 9.45 5.90
CA LEU A 168 13.26 8.57 4.98
C LEU A 168 12.42 7.34 4.64
N LEU A 169 11.82 6.68 5.64
CA LEU A 169 10.97 5.50 5.46
C LEU A 169 9.74 5.78 4.58
N ARG A 170 9.10 6.96 4.73
CA ARG A 170 7.98 7.36 3.84
C ARG A 170 8.39 7.45 2.39
N GLY A 171 9.62 7.86 2.09
CA GLY A 171 10.15 7.87 0.73
C GLY A 171 10.52 6.46 0.26
N LEU A 172 11.26 5.71 1.08
CA LEU A 172 11.81 4.39 0.71
C LEU A 172 10.72 3.35 0.42
N LYS A 173 9.57 3.41 1.09
CA LYS A 173 8.47 2.43 0.86
C LYS A 173 7.90 2.44 -0.57
N HIS A 174 8.20 3.48 -1.35
CA HIS A 174 7.85 3.56 -2.77
C HIS A 174 8.87 2.85 -3.68
N TYR A 175 10.00 2.39 -3.16
CA TYR A 175 11.08 1.74 -3.90
C TYR A 175 11.28 0.27 -3.54
N SER A 176 11.03 -0.11 -2.27
CA SER A 176 11.11 -1.50 -1.82
C SER A 176 10.06 -1.80 -0.76
N ALA A 177 9.52 -3.02 -0.78
CA ALA A 177 8.73 -3.57 0.32
C ALA A 177 9.59 -4.31 1.36
N ASN A 178 10.89 -4.53 1.05
CA ASN A 178 11.83 -5.28 1.87
C ASN A 178 12.66 -4.34 2.76
N ILE A 179 11.98 -3.47 3.51
CA ILE A 179 12.61 -2.49 4.39
C ILE A 179 12.55 -2.99 5.83
N THR A 180 13.67 -2.94 6.54
CA THR A 180 13.73 -3.19 7.98
C THR A 180 14.25 -1.96 8.70
N ALA A 181 13.38 -1.29 9.47
CA ALA A 181 13.76 -0.17 10.31
C ALA A 181 14.13 -0.67 11.71
N ILE A 182 15.39 -0.49 12.12
CA ILE A 182 15.87 -0.79 13.47
C ILE A 182 15.90 0.52 14.25
N VAL A 183 15.10 0.58 15.30
CA VAL A 183 14.74 1.82 15.98
C VAL A 183 15.30 1.83 17.41
N THR A 184 15.89 2.95 17.81
CA THR A 184 16.30 3.16 19.21
C THR A 184 15.10 3.13 20.17
N VAL A 185 15.34 2.61 21.38
CA VAL A 185 14.37 2.58 22.49
C VAL A 185 14.87 3.37 23.70
N ALA A 186 15.74 4.36 23.47
CA ALA A 186 16.33 5.16 24.54
C ALA A 186 15.59 6.48 24.85
N ASP A 187 14.56 6.82 24.06
CA ASP A 187 13.74 8.03 24.23
C ASP A 187 13.17 8.14 25.66
N ASP A 188 13.34 9.30 26.29
CA ASP A 188 12.80 9.62 27.61
C ASP A 188 12.00 10.92 27.62
N GLY A 189 11.69 11.46 26.44
CA GLY A 189 11.00 12.72 26.25
C GLY A 189 9.47 12.61 26.10
N GLY A 190 8.78 13.71 26.42
CA GLY A 190 7.37 13.93 26.11
C GLY A 190 6.42 12.80 26.54
N SER A 191 5.55 12.36 25.63
CA SER A 191 4.56 11.31 25.92
C SER A 191 5.21 9.94 26.11
N SER A 192 6.33 9.64 25.43
CA SER A 192 7.02 8.35 25.55
C SER A 192 7.67 8.23 26.93
N GLY A 193 8.37 9.28 27.36
CA GLY A 193 9.02 9.34 28.66
C GLY A 193 8.06 9.35 29.85
N ARG A 194 6.85 9.90 29.71
CA ARG A 194 5.82 9.78 30.75
C ARG A 194 5.35 8.34 30.91
N LEU A 195 4.99 7.68 29.80
CA LEU A 195 4.55 6.28 29.82
C LEU A 195 5.64 5.35 30.36
N ARG A 196 6.89 5.59 29.97
CA ARG A 196 8.05 4.86 30.50
C ARG A 196 8.18 4.99 32.03
N ARG A 197 8.00 6.19 32.58
CA ARG A 197 8.10 6.44 34.04
C ARG A 197 6.89 5.94 34.83
N GLU A 198 5.69 6.05 34.27
CA GLU A 198 4.44 5.72 34.96
C GLU A 198 4.10 4.22 34.90
N ILE A 199 4.41 3.56 33.78
CA ILE A 199 3.99 2.19 33.48
C ILE A 199 5.20 1.24 33.39
N GLY A 200 6.43 1.75 33.28
CA GLY A 200 7.64 0.92 33.21
C GLY A 200 7.83 0.22 31.87
N VAL A 201 7.19 0.70 30.80
CA VAL A 201 7.32 0.16 29.45
C VAL A 201 8.43 0.85 28.66
N LEU A 202 9.02 0.14 27.69
CA LEU A 202 9.93 0.74 26.72
C LEU A 202 9.24 1.87 25.94
N PRO A 203 9.96 2.96 25.60
CA PRO A 203 9.37 4.14 25.00
C PRO A 203 8.84 3.83 23.58
N PRO A 204 7.54 4.00 23.31
CA PRO A 204 6.93 3.61 22.03
C PRO A 204 7.09 4.66 20.92
N GLY A 205 7.63 5.85 21.22
CA GLY A 205 7.52 7.03 20.36
C GLY A 205 8.12 6.89 18.96
N ASP A 206 9.39 6.48 18.88
CA ASP A 206 10.09 6.35 17.60
C ASP A 206 9.61 5.16 16.79
N ILE A 207 9.29 4.06 17.47
CA ILE A 207 8.63 2.89 16.87
C ILE A 207 7.29 3.30 16.26
N ARG A 208 6.46 4.06 16.99
CA ARG A 208 5.19 4.60 16.49
C ARG A 208 5.40 5.41 15.21
N ASN A 209 6.39 6.29 15.19
CA ASN A 209 6.68 7.13 14.02
C ASN A 209 7.07 6.28 12.80
N CYS A 210 7.87 5.24 13.01
CA CYS A 210 8.28 4.31 11.93
C CYS A 210 7.12 3.47 11.41
N LEU A 211 6.27 2.94 12.31
CA LEU A 211 5.05 2.21 11.93
C LEU A 211 4.13 3.10 11.10
N ALA A 212 3.87 4.33 11.55
CA ALA A 212 3.04 5.28 10.81
C ALA A 212 3.66 5.73 9.47
N ALA A 213 4.99 5.71 9.35
CA ALA A 213 5.69 6.03 8.10
C ALA A 213 5.52 4.93 7.05
N LEU A 214 5.63 3.67 7.48
CA LEU A 214 5.57 2.49 6.62
C LEU A 214 4.16 1.93 6.41
N ALA A 215 3.16 2.38 7.19
CA ALA A 215 1.75 2.01 6.99
C ALA A 215 1.26 2.29 5.56
N ASP A 216 0.39 1.41 5.07
CA ASP A 216 -0.33 1.60 3.81
C ASP A 216 -1.40 2.71 3.98
N GLU A 217 -1.74 3.41 2.89
CA GLU A 217 -2.44 4.70 2.90
C GLU A 217 -3.94 4.63 3.25
N GLU A 218 -4.35 3.83 4.24
CA GLU A 218 -5.63 4.04 4.90
C GLU A 218 -5.54 5.28 5.79
N LYS A 219 -5.96 6.42 5.22
CA LYS A 219 -5.83 7.75 5.83
C LYS A 219 -6.36 7.79 7.27
N LEU A 220 -7.46 7.11 7.58
CA LEU A 220 -8.09 7.21 8.90
C LEU A 220 -7.27 6.57 10.03
N LEU A 221 -6.80 5.32 9.86
CA LEU A 221 -5.99 4.64 10.88
C LEU A 221 -4.66 5.35 11.11
N THR A 222 -4.02 5.79 10.03
CA THR A 222 -2.76 6.54 10.11
C THR A 222 -2.93 7.87 10.84
N GLU A 223 -4.02 8.61 10.58
CA GLU A 223 -4.33 9.87 11.29
C GLU A 223 -4.67 9.62 12.76
N LEU A 224 -5.41 8.56 13.07
CA LEU A 224 -5.70 8.17 14.45
C LEU A 224 -4.41 7.85 15.22
N PHE A 225 -3.46 7.13 14.59
CA PHE A 225 -2.17 6.79 15.20
C PHE A 225 -1.32 8.02 15.53
N LYS A 226 -1.44 9.08 14.72
CA LYS A 226 -0.77 10.37 14.93
C LYS A 226 -1.51 11.30 15.90
N TYR A 227 -2.76 10.98 16.25
CA TYR A 227 -3.58 11.83 17.09
C TYR A 227 -2.93 12.07 18.46
N ARG A 228 -2.97 13.32 18.90
CA ARG A 228 -2.52 13.76 20.22
C ARG A 228 -3.68 14.40 20.96
N PHE A 229 -3.95 13.92 22.16
CA PHE A 229 -5.06 14.40 22.98
C PHE A 229 -4.84 15.86 23.39
N LYS A 230 -5.82 16.71 23.12
CA LYS A 230 -5.82 18.15 23.47
C LYS A 230 -6.58 18.44 24.76
N ALA A 231 -7.43 17.52 25.20
CA ALA A 231 -8.28 17.64 26.37
C ALA A 231 -8.47 16.25 27.01
N GLY A 232 -8.84 16.23 28.29
CA GLY A 232 -9.02 15.02 29.09
C GLY A 232 -8.00 14.92 30.22
N ASP A 233 -8.48 14.68 31.43
CA ASP A 233 -7.62 14.57 32.61
C ASP A 233 -6.64 13.39 32.46
N GLY A 234 -5.37 13.60 32.77
CA GLY A 234 -4.29 12.63 32.55
C GLY A 234 -3.95 12.30 31.08
N LEU A 235 -4.83 12.59 30.12
CA LEU A 235 -4.63 12.27 28.70
C LEU A 235 -3.96 13.40 27.90
N VAL A 236 -4.05 14.65 28.37
CA VAL A 236 -3.50 15.81 27.65
C VAL A 236 -2.02 15.60 27.31
N GLY A 237 -1.72 15.76 26.01
CA GLY A 237 -0.37 15.59 25.48
C GLY A 237 0.04 14.15 25.19
N HIS A 238 -0.71 13.12 25.59
CA HIS A 238 -0.46 11.75 25.15
C HIS A 238 -0.79 11.59 23.66
N SER A 239 -0.04 10.72 22.99
CA SER A 239 -0.38 10.25 21.64
C SER A 239 -1.21 8.98 21.73
N PHE A 240 -2.28 8.90 20.94
CA PHE A 240 -3.08 7.66 20.83
C PHE A 240 -2.21 6.48 20.40
N GLY A 241 -1.34 6.64 19.40
CA GLY A 241 -0.45 5.57 18.96
C GLY A 241 0.52 5.09 20.06
N ASN A 242 0.96 5.98 20.95
CA ASN A 242 1.79 5.58 22.10
C ASN A 242 0.99 4.76 23.11
N LEU A 243 -0.23 5.18 23.43
CA LEU A 243 -1.13 4.43 24.33
C LEU A 243 -1.50 3.08 23.73
N PHE A 244 -1.79 3.05 22.43
CA PHE A 244 -2.06 1.82 21.70
C PHE A 244 -0.89 0.84 21.77
N LEU A 245 0.34 1.29 21.47
CA LEU A 245 1.53 0.41 21.55
C LEU A 245 1.82 -0.06 22.97
N THR A 246 1.56 0.80 23.96
CA THR A 246 1.70 0.45 25.38
C THR A 246 0.73 -0.66 25.75
N ALA A 247 -0.56 -0.49 25.43
CA ALA A 247 -1.59 -1.50 25.66
C ALA A 247 -1.29 -2.81 24.90
N MET A 248 -0.83 -2.71 23.64
CA MET A 248 -0.42 -3.89 22.87
C MET A 248 0.76 -4.62 23.50
N SER A 249 1.69 -3.91 24.14
CA SER A 249 2.83 -4.51 24.85
C SER A 249 2.39 -5.24 26.11
N GLU A 250 1.44 -4.68 26.87
CA GLU A 250 0.85 -5.37 28.02
C GLU A 250 0.07 -6.62 27.61
N VAL A 251 -0.71 -6.54 26.52
CA VAL A 251 -1.53 -7.66 26.03
C VAL A 251 -0.66 -8.76 25.42
N ALA A 252 0.36 -8.40 24.63
CA ALA A 252 1.23 -9.37 23.97
C ALA A 252 2.29 -9.96 24.91
N GLY A 253 2.54 -9.33 26.05
CA GLY A 253 3.54 -9.75 27.05
C GLY A 253 4.99 -9.36 26.70
N ASP A 254 5.27 -8.98 25.45
CA ASP A 254 6.55 -8.39 25.05
C ASP A 254 6.40 -7.34 23.94
N LEU A 255 7.39 -6.43 23.86
CA LEU A 255 7.41 -5.33 22.91
C LEU A 255 7.53 -5.82 21.46
N GLU A 256 8.30 -6.88 21.20
CA GLU A 256 8.53 -7.36 19.84
C GLU A 256 7.23 -7.85 19.20
N GLN A 257 6.47 -8.66 19.93
CA GLN A 257 5.16 -9.16 19.54
C GLN A 257 4.16 -8.01 19.39
N ALA A 258 4.20 -7.02 20.28
CA ALA A 258 3.35 -5.83 20.17
C ALA A 258 3.62 -5.04 18.88
N ILE A 259 4.89 -4.86 18.50
CA ILE A 259 5.27 -4.21 17.25
C ILE A 259 4.84 -5.06 16.05
N ALA A 260 5.04 -6.37 16.11
CA ALA A 260 4.65 -7.29 15.03
C ALA A 260 3.11 -7.29 14.82
N ALA A 261 2.33 -7.32 15.90
CA ALA A 261 0.87 -7.24 15.85
C ALA A 261 0.40 -5.87 15.34
N SER A 262 1.00 -4.79 15.85
CA SER A 262 0.69 -3.42 15.40
C SER A 262 1.01 -3.21 13.92
N SER A 263 2.11 -3.81 13.43
CA SER A 263 2.48 -3.78 12.01
C SER A 263 1.42 -4.42 11.11
N LYS A 264 0.79 -5.51 11.58
CA LYS A 264 -0.31 -6.16 10.86
C LYS A 264 -1.57 -5.30 10.84
N VAL A 265 -1.94 -4.71 11.99
CA VAL A 265 -3.13 -3.83 12.10
C VAL A 265 -3.00 -2.60 11.19
N LEU A 266 -1.79 -2.05 11.06
CA LEU A 266 -1.51 -0.87 10.26
C LEU A 266 -1.12 -1.18 8.80
N ALA A 267 -1.19 -2.45 8.37
CA ALA A 267 -0.77 -2.89 7.04
C ALA A 267 0.61 -2.33 6.62
N VAL A 268 1.59 -2.42 7.52
CA VAL A 268 2.94 -1.86 7.33
C VAL A 268 3.66 -2.56 6.17
N ARG A 269 4.24 -1.76 5.28
CA ARG A 269 5.11 -2.24 4.19
C ARG A 269 6.57 -2.28 4.67
N GLY A 270 6.99 -3.44 5.13
CA GLY A 270 8.32 -3.68 5.69
C GLY A 270 8.23 -4.18 7.13
N GLN A 271 9.31 -4.03 7.89
CA GLN A 271 9.41 -4.43 9.29
C GLN A 271 9.97 -3.29 10.13
N VAL A 272 9.47 -3.15 11.35
CA VAL A 272 10.03 -2.26 12.37
C VAL A 272 10.48 -3.15 13.51
N LEU A 273 11.72 -2.99 13.94
CA LEU A 273 12.34 -3.76 15.01
C LEU A 273 12.95 -2.81 16.04
N PRO A 274 12.81 -3.07 17.35
CA PRO A 274 13.56 -2.35 18.35
C PRO A 274 15.04 -2.77 18.30
N ALA A 275 15.96 -1.85 18.55
CA ALA A 275 17.39 -2.14 18.60
C ALA A 275 17.73 -3.15 19.72
N THR A 276 17.03 -3.05 20.84
CA THR A 276 17.14 -3.94 22.00
C THR A 276 15.80 -4.04 22.71
N LEU A 277 15.61 -5.11 23.48
CA LEU A 277 14.50 -5.27 24.43
C LEU A 277 14.90 -4.82 25.85
N SER A 278 16.14 -4.40 26.05
CA SER A 278 16.60 -3.87 27.34
C SER A 278 16.16 -2.41 27.52
N ASP A 279 15.77 -2.05 28.74
CA ASP A 279 15.52 -0.66 29.10
C ASP A 279 16.84 0.11 29.15
N VAL A 280 17.06 0.96 28.15
CA VAL A 280 18.33 1.68 27.95
C VAL A 280 18.16 3.17 28.22
N CYS A 281 19.05 3.72 29.04
CA CYS A 281 19.15 5.15 29.30
C CYS A 281 20.44 5.68 28.69
N LEU A 282 20.34 6.67 27.81
CA LEU A 282 21.51 7.33 27.23
C LEU A 282 22.20 8.23 28.25
N TRP A 283 23.51 8.37 28.12
CA TRP A 283 24.30 9.34 28.87
C TRP A 283 25.36 9.96 27.98
N ALA A 284 25.77 11.20 28.29
CA ALA A 284 26.81 11.90 27.58
C ALA A 284 27.73 12.68 28.54
N ASP A 285 29.03 12.62 28.28
CA ASP A 285 30.03 13.49 28.90
C ASP A 285 30.25 14.70 28.00
N LEU A 286 30.11 15.88 28.57
CA LEU A 286 30.29 17.16 27.89
C LEU A 286 31.72 17.68 28.06
N ALA A 287 32.17 18.53 27.14
CA ALA A 287 33.52 19.11 27.15
C ALA A 287 33.80 20.00 28.36
N ASP A 288 32.76 20.46 29.06
CA ASP A 288 32.85 21.23 30.30
C ASP A 288 32.89 20.35 31.57
N GLY A 289 32.95 19.02 31.41
CA GLY A 289 33.05 18.06 32.50
C GLY A 289 31.70 17.60 33.07
N ARG A 290 30.56 18.10 32.56
CA ARG A 290 29.24 17.62 33.00
C ARG A 290 28.94 16.22 32.44
N HIS A 291 28.46 15.34 33.31
CA HIS A 291 27.89 14.03 32.93
C HIS A 291 26.37 14.11 32.97
N ILE A 292 25.72 13.97 31.81
CA ILE A 292 24.27 14.11 31.65
C ILE A 292 23.66 12.76 31.31
N LYS A 293 22.53 12.42 31.94
CA LYS A 293 21.76 11.19 31.68
C LYS A 293 20.38 11.54 31.14
N GLY A 294 19.89 10.74 30.21
CA GLY A 294 18.61 10.93 29.52
C GLY A 294 18.76 11.68 28.21
N GLU A 295 18.06 11.23 27.17
CA GLU A 295 18.15 11.79 25.81
C GLU A 295 17.68 13.25 25.77
N SER A 296 16.56 13.54 26.43
CA SER A 296 16.00 14.89 26.49
C SER A 296 16.91 15.83 27.28
N ASN A 297 17.50 15.37 28.40
CA ASN A 297 18.41 16.18 29.21
C ASN A 297 19.73 16.48 28.49
N ILE A 298 20.27 15.51 27.72
CA ILE A 298 21.48 15.72 26.91
C ILE A 298 21.24 16.83 25.89
N THR A 299 20.06 16.84 25.26
CA THR A 299 19.66 17.86 24.30
C THR A 299 19.49 19.24 24.95
N GLU A 300 18.87 19.30 26.14
CA GLU A 300 18.68 20.54 26.91
C GLU A 300 19.97 21.12 27.49
N ALA A 301 20.98 20.28 27.77
CA ALA A 301 22.22 20.72 28.40
C ALA A 301 23.10 21.64 27.52
N GLN A 302 22.82 21.69 26.20
CA GLN A 302 23.45 22.57 25.20
C GLN A 302 24.99 22.64 25.31
N GLY A 303 25.64 21.48 25.45
CA GLY A 303 27.10 21.36 25.50
C GLY A 303 27.69 20.56 24.34
N LYS A 304 29.00 20.66 24.16
CA LYS A 304 29.72 19.83 23.19
C LYS A 304 29.91 18.43 23.77
N ILE A 305 29.29 17.42 23.18
CA ILE A 305 29.44 16.01 23.56
C ILE A 305 30.86 15.54 23.22
N VAL A 306 31.54 14.95 24.19
CA VAL A 306 32.86 14.32 24.05
C VAL A 306 32.71 12.80 23.97
N GLN A 307 31.86 12.24 24.83
CA GLN A 307 31.60 10.82 24.88
C GLN A 307 30.10 10.58 25.07
N ILE A 308 29.59 9.52 24.47
CA ILE A 308 28.20 9.08 24.62
C ILE A 308 28.19 7.57 24.87
N GLY A 309 27.21 7.12 25.64
CA GLY A 309 26.96 5.70 25.85
C GLY A 309 25.56 5.46 26.40
N CYS A 310 25.32 4.23 26.85
CA CYS A 310 24.05 3.83 27.45
C CYS A 310 24.26 3.05 28.75
N THR A 311 23.22 3.00 29.58
CA THR A 311 23.09 2.11 30.74
C THR A 311 21.83 1.25 30.54
N PRO A 312 21.91 -0.09 30.65
CA PRO A 312 23.12 -0.88 30.88
C PRO A 312 24.13 -0.77 29.73
N ALA A 313 25.42 -0.97 30.04
CA ALA A 313 26.46 -1.02 29.02
C ALA A 313 26.30 -2.30 28.18
N ASN A 314 26.52 -2.19 26.87
CA ASN A 314 26.40 -3.30 25.92
C ASN A 314 25.05 -4.06 26.00
N PRO A 315 23.91 -3.37 25.82
CA PRO A 315 22.62 -4.03 25.81
C PRO A 315 22.57 -5.06 24.67
N PRO A 316 21.98 -6.25 24.89
CA PRO A 316 21.87 -7.27 23.84
C PRO A 316 21.03 -6.73 22.68
N ALA A 317 21.57 -6.82 21.47
CA ALA A 317 20.83 -6.51 20.26
C ALA A 317 19.73 -7.55 20.03
N LEU A 318 18.61 -7.13 19.44
CA LEU A 318 17.56 -8.06 19.06
C LEU A 318 18.09 -9.05 17.99
N PRO A 319 18.00 -10.39 18.17
CA PRO A 319 18.53 -11.35 17.21
C PRO A 319 18.03 -11.17 15.78
N ARG A 320 16.75 -10.80 15.62
CA ARG A 320 16.16 -10.50 14.29
C ARG A 320 16.73 -9.24 13.66
N ALA A 321 17.14 -8.27 14.46
CA ALA A 321 17.80 -7.07 13.95
C ALA A 321 19.20 -7.42 13.39
N LEU A 322 19.93 -8.32 14.07
CA LEU A 322 21.22 -8.84 13.57
C LEU A 322 21.05 -9.62 12.27
N ALA A 323 20.08 -10.54 12.21
CA ALA A 323 19.78 -11.29 10.98
C ALA A 323 19.40 -10.36 9.82
N ALA A 324 18.59 -9.32 10.08
CA ALA A 324 18.23 -8.36 9.05
C ALA A 324 19.45 -7.58 8.53
N ILE A 325 20.41 -7.23 9.39
CA ILE A 325 21.67 -6.57 9.02
C ILE A 325 22.53 -7.49 8.16
N GLU A 326 22.68 -8.77 8.55
CA GLU A 326 23.45 -9.76 7.78
C GLU A 326 22.87 -10.02 6.39
N GLU A 327 21.54 -9.98 6.27
CA GLU A 327 20.81 -10.22 5.02
C GLU A 327 20.62 -8.97 4.14
N ALA A 328 21.10 -7.81 4.58
CA ALA A 328 20.85 -6.53 3.91
C ALA A 328 21.69 -6.35 2.65
N ASP A 329 21.06 -5.86 1.57
CA ASP A 329 21.78 -5.36 0.39
C ASP A 329 22.33 -3.95 0.65
N TYR A 330 21.59 -3.16 1.46
CA TYR A 330 21.96 -1.80 1.84
C TYR A 330 21.68 -1.56 3.32
N ILE A 331 22.62 -0.90 4.00
CA ILE A 331 22.46 -0.41 5.37
C ILE A 331 22.56 1.11 5.32
N ILE A 332 21.52 1.78 5.81
CA ILE A 332 21.45 3.24 5.91
C ILE A 332 21.44 3.62 7.38
N MET A 333 22.33 4.52 7.79
CA MET A 333 22.38 5.09 9.13
C MET A 333 21.88 6.53 9.10
N GLY A 334 20.88 6.87 9.91
CA GLY A 334 20.26 8.20 9.92
C GLY A 334 19.52 8.55 11.20
#